data_AF-A0A382XW26-F1
#
_entry.id   AF-A0A382XW26-F1
#
_cell.length_a   1.000
_cell.length_b   1.000
_cell.length_c   1.000
_cell.angle_alpha   90.00
_cell.angle_beta   90.00
_cell.angle_gamma   90.00
#
_symmetry.space_group_name_H-M   'P 1'
#
loop_
_entity.id
_entity.type
_entity.pdbx_description
1 polymer ?
#
loop_
_entity_poly.entity_id
_entity_poly.type
_entity_poly.pdbx_seq_one_letter_code
_entity_poly.pdbx_strand_id
1 'polypeptide(L)' 'MMSEQESTIIYTKTDEAPALATYSLLPIIKAFAEASDINVEIRDISLSARMIANFPDFLR' A
#
# COMPACT_ATOMS: atom_id res chain seq x y z
N MET A 1 -18.70 -23.02 -6.41
CA MET A 1 -18.55 -21.90 -5.46
C MET A 1 -17.66 -20.89 -6.14
N MET A 2 -18.21 -19.74 -6.55
CA MET A 2 -17.38 -18.62 -6.98
C MET A 2 -16.69 -18.09 -5.72
N SER A 3 -15.37 -18.11 -5.69
CA SER A 3 -14.61 -17.34 -4.71
C SER A 3 -14.95 -15.88 -4.93
N GLU A 4 -15.67 -15.24 -4.01
CA GLU A 4 -15.78 -13.79 -3.99
C GLU A 4 -14.36 -13.24 -3.84
N GLN A 5 -13.86 -12.63 -4.90
CA GLN A 5 -12.55 -12.02 -4.91
C GLN A 5 -12.73 -10.65 -4.25
N GLU A 6 -12.27 -10.52 -2.99
CA GLU A 6 -12.37 -9.27 -2.22
C GLU A 6 -11.85 -8.09 -3.08
N SER A 7 -12.71 -7.08 -3.25
CA SER A 7 -12.35 -5.90 -4.03
C SER A 7 -11.23 -5.15 -3.31
N THR A 8 -10.05 -5.09 -3.94
CA THR A 8 -8.84 -4.57 -3.28
C THR A 8 -8.37 -3.29 -3.95
N ILE A 9 -8.24 -2.22 -3.15
CA ILE A 9 -7.56 -0.98 -3.51
C ILE A 9 -6.07 -1.12 -3.22
N ILE A 10 -5.25 -0.81 -4.21
CA ILE A 10 -3.80 -0.67 -4.03
C ILE A 10 -3.47 0.79 -3.73
N TYR A 11 -3.02 1.06 -2.51
CA TYR A 11 -2.53 2.37 -2.09
C TYR A 11 -1.01 2.43 -2.22
N THR A 12 -0.49 3.33 -3.04
CA THR A 12 0.94 3.46 -3.27
C THR A 12 1.60 4.23 -2.13
N LYS A 13 2.61 3.63 -1.51
CA LYS A 13 3.52 4.36 -0.62
C LYS A 13 4.65 4.93 -1.47
N THR A 14 4.77 6.25 -1.45
CA THR A 14 5.72 7.02 -2.27
C THR A 14 6.74 7.73 -1.38
N ASP A 15 7.35 8.80 -1.88
CA ASP A 15 8.39 9.58 -1.20
C ASP A 15 7.86 10.93 -0.68
N GLU A 16 8.72 11.65 0.05
CA GLU A 16 8.58 13.07 0.42
C GLU A 16 7.23 13.45 1.06
N ALA A 17 6.64 14.58 0.66
CA ALA A 17 5.40 15.10 1.25
C ALA A 17 4.20 14.13 1.10
N PRO A 18 3.98 13.47 -0.06
CA PRO A 18 2.92 12.47 -0.17
C PRO A 18 3.09 11.26 0.78
N ALA A 19 4.33 10.83 1.05
CA ALA A 19 4.57 9.77 2.02
C ALA A 19 4.14 10.20 3.44
N LEU A 20 4.48 11.43 3.83
CA LEU A 20 4.07 12.01 5.11
C LEU A 20 2.54 12.11 5.23
N ALA A 21 1.87 12.57 4.16
CA ALA A 21 0.41 12.65 4.13
C ALA A 21 -0.25 11.26 4.25
N THR A 22 0.36 10.23 3.65
CA THR A 22 -0.13 8.84 3.73
C THR A 22 -0.23 8.34 5.16
N TYR A 23 0.72 8.68 6.05
CA TYR A 23 0.65 8.27 7.46
C TYR A 23 -0.58 8.83 8.19
N SER A 24 -1.08 9.99 7.77
CA SER A 24 -2.30 10.60 8.32
C SER A 24 -3.57 10.05 7.65
N LEU A 25 -3.59 9.99 6.32
CA LEU A 25 -4.80 9.72 5.55
C LEU A 25 -5.13 8.23 5.40
N LEU A 26 -4.13 7.36 5.30
CA LEU A 26 -4.35 5.94 5.04
C LEU A 26 -5.16 5.22 6.14
N PRO A 27 -4.94 5.47 7.44
CA PRO A 27 -5.78 4.89 8.49
C PRO A 27 -7.26 5.28 8.36
N ILE A 28 -7.53 6.52 7.93
CA ILE A 28 -8.89 7.02 7.70
C ILE A 28 -9.52 6.29 6.51
N ILE A 29 -8.81 6.19 5.39
CA ILE A 29 -9.30 5.47 4.20
C ILE A 29 -9.65 4.02 4.55
N LYS A 30 -8.78 3.32 5.30
CA LYS A 30 -9.01 1.94 5.72
C LYS A 30 -10.30 1.79 6.54
N ALA A 31 -10.49 2.65 7.54
CA ALA A 31 -11.66 2.61 8.41
C ALA A 31 -12.98 2.81 7.63
N PHE A 32 -12.98 3.66 6.60
CA PHE A 32 -14.17 3.88 5.77
C PHE A 32 -14.39 2.78 4.73
N ALA A 33 -13.31 2.23 4.16
CA ALA A 33 -13.37 1.16 3.17
C ALA A 33 -13.87 -0.17 3.76
N GLU A 34 -13.51 -0.46 5.02
CA GLU A 34 -13.94 -1.66 5.75
C GLU A 34 -15.47 -1.80 5.81
N ALA A 35 -16.21 -0.69 5.92
CA ALA A 35 -17.67 -0.69 5.94
C ALA A 35 -18.31 -1.19 4.62
N SER A 36 -17.54 -1.25 3.53
CA SER A 36 -17.97 -1.72 2.20
C SER A 36 -17.30 -3.02 1.76
N ASP A 37 -16.63 -3.73 2.69
CA ASP A 37 -15.88 -4.96 2.39
C ASP A 37 -14.79 -4.75 1.32
N ILE A 38 -14.16 -3.57 1.33
CA ILE A 38 -13.08 -3.20 0.42
C ILE A 38 -11.75 -3.27 1.18
N ASN A 39 -10.87 -4.16 0.74
CA ASN A 39 -9.51 -4.25 1.26
C ASN A 39 -8.64 -3.10 0.71
N VAL A 40 -7.73 -2.58 1.53
CA VAL A 40 -6.76 -1.53 1.13
C VAL A 40 -5.34 -1.99 1.45
N GLU A 41 -4.62 -2.41 0.41
CA GLU A 41 -3.25 -2.88 0.52
C GLU A 41 -2.24 -1.82 0.12
N ILE A 42 -1.11 -1.81 0.83
CA ILE A 42 0.00 -0.91 0.48
C ILE A 42 0.91 -1.61 -0.54
N ARG A 43 1.35 -0.85 -1.55
CA ARG A 43 2.50 -1.21 -2.39
C ARG A 43 3.53 -0.08 -2.33
N ASP A 44 4.72 -0.41 -1.84
CA ASP A 44 5.82 0.55 -1.70
C ASP A 44 6.52 0.73 -3.05
N ILE A 45 6.36 1.91 -3.65
CA ILE A 45 7.01 2.31 -4.90
C ILE A 45 7.99 3.46 -4.70
N SER A 46 8.32 3.76 -3.43
CA SER A 46 9.32 4.76 -3.08
C SER A 46 10.64 4.52 -3.80
N LEU A 47 11.43 5.57 -4.00
CA LEU A 47 12.77 5.46 -4.57
C LEU A 47 13.61 4.40 -3.82
N SER A 48 13.54 4.43 -2.49
CA SER A 48 14.28 3.49 -1.64
C SER A 48 13.82 2.05 -1.83
N ALA A 49 12.51 1.79 -1.85
CA ALA A 49 11.97 0.46 -2.07
C ALA A 49 12.37 -0.09 -3.45
N ARG A 50 12.34 0.75 -4.50
CA ARG A 50 12.79 0.34 -5.84
C ARG A 50 14.28 0.03 -5.88
N MET A 51 15.13 0.79 -5.19
CA MET A 51 16.55 0.45 -5.08
C MET A 51 16.74 -0.91 -4.39
N ILE A 52 16.12 -1.11 -3.22
CA ILE A 52 16.16 -2.37 -2.47
C ILE A 52 15.71 -3.56 -3.34
N ALA A 53 14.61 -3.41 -4.08
CA ALA A 53 14.07 -4.45 -4.94
C ALA A 53 15.01 -4.87 -6.09
N ASN A 54 15.92 -4.00 -6.53
CA ASN A 54 16.87 -4.30 -7.61
C ASN A 54 18.15 -4.98 -7.13
N PHE A 55 18.44 -5.00 -5.83
CA PHE A 55 19.66 -5.58 -5.27
C PHE A 55 19.38 -6.67 -4.22
N PRO A 56 18.51 -7.66 -4.49
CA PRO A 56 18.10 -8.65 -3.49
C PRO A 56 19.28 -9.48 -2.96
N ASP A 57 20.27 -9.79 -3.80
CA ASP A 57 21.43 -10.62 -3.44
C ASP A 57 22.37 -9.96 -2.41
N PHE A 58 22.24 -8.65 -2.21
CA PHE A 58 23.08 -7.86 -1.29
C PHE A 58 22.38 -7.57 0.05
N LEU A 59 21.17 -8.10 0.24
CA LEU A 59 20.35 -7.90 1.43
C LEU A 59 20.33 -9.19 2.25
N ARG A 60 20.23 -9.06 3.58
CA ARG A 60 20.24 -10.20 4.52
C ARG A 60 18.85 -10.82 4.68
#